data_AF-A0A257J095-F1
#
_entry.id   AF-A0A257J095-F1
#
_cell.length_a   1.000
_cell.length_b   1.000
_cell.length_c   1.000
_cell.angle_alpha   90.00
_cell.angle_beta   90.00
_cell.angle_gamma   90.00
#
_symmetry.space_group_name_H-M   'P 1'
#
loop_
_entity.id
_entity.type
_entity.pdbx_description
1 polymer ?
#
loop_
_entity_poly.entity_id
_entity_poly.type
_entity_poly.pdbx_seq_one_letter_code
_entity_poly.pdbx_strand_id
1 'polypeptide(L)' 'MFKKILIANRGEIACRVAATARRLGIRTVADSSAADAMARHVMACDEAVCIGGPAP' A
#
# COMPACT_ATOMS: atom_id res chain seq x y z
N MET A 1 -13.24 -15.24 2.03
CA MET A 1 -13.00 -13.78 2.05
C MET A 1 -11.56 -13.52 2.50
N PHE A 2 -10.82 -12.60 1.87
CA PHE A 2 -9.44 -12.27 2.26
C PHE A 2 -9.40 -11.52 3.60
N LYS A 3 -8.34 -11.74 4.39
CA LYS A 3 -8.10 -11.02 5.66
C LYS A 3 -7.08 -9.89 5.50
N LYS A 4 -6.17 -10.01 4.53
CA LYS A 4 -5.08 -9.08 4.28
C LYS A 4 -4.66 -9.15 2.80
N ILE A 5 -4.32 -8.02 2.20
CA ILE A 5 -3.83 -7.91 0.83
C ILE A 5 -2.58 -7.01 0.73
N LEU A 6 -1.71 -7.32 -0.23
CA LEU A 6 -0.63 -6.43 -0.66
C LEU A 6 -1.12 -5.61 -1.86
N ILE A 7 -0.89 -4.30 -1.83
CA ILE A 7 -1.19 -3.40 -2.95
C ILE A 7 0.13 -3.13 -3.66
N ALA A 8 0.39 -3.85 -4.76
CA ALA A 8 1.58 -3.66 -5.60
C ALA A 8 1.34 -2.51 -6.60
N ASN A 9 1.12 -1.31 -6.08
CA ASN A 9 0.87 -0.10 -6.86
C ASN A 9 1.14 1.13 -5.99
N ARG A 10 1.34 2.29 -6.62
CA ARG A 10 1.66 3.55 -5.94
C ARG A 10 0.63 4.64 -6.25
N GLY A 11 0.74 5.77 -5.55
CA GLY A 11 -0.06 6.95 -5.83
C GLY A 11 -1.56 6.80 -5.53
N GLU A 12 -2.40 7.46 -6.31
CA GLU A 12 -3.84 7.58 -6.03
C GLU A 12 -4.60 6.24 -6.08
N ILE A 13 -4.19 5.33 -6.98
CA ILE A 13 -4.88 4.05 -7.14
C ILE A 13 -4.67 3.18 -5.91
N ALA A 14 -3.44 3.17 -5.38
CA ALA A 14 -3.16 2.46 -4.14
C ALA A 14 -3.98 3.04 -2.96
N CYS A 15 -4.13 4.36 -2.88
CA CYS A 15 -5.01 4.99 -1.90
C CYS A 15 -6.48 4.55 -2.05
N ARG A 16 -6.99 4.48 -3.28
CA ARG A 16 -8.37 4.07 -3.58
C ARG A 16 -8.63 2.61 -3.21
N VAL A 17 -7.68 1.72 -3.52
CA VAL A 17 -7.76 0.30 -3.14
C VAL A 17 -7.73 0.17 -1.61
N ALA A 18 -6.82 0.87 -0.93
CA ALA A 18 -6.72 0.86 0.53
C ALA A 18 -8.01 1.34 1.21
N ALA A 19 -8.62 2.42 0.70
CA ALA A 19 -9.89 2.92 1.21
C ALA A 19 -11.03 1.90 1.05
N THR A 20 -11.05 1.15 -0.04
CA THR A 20 -12.06 0.10 -0.28
C THR A 20 -11.83 -1.10 0.63
N ALA A 21 -10.58 -1.57 0.75
CA ALA A 21 -10.21 -2.67 1.64
C ALA A 21 -10.58 -2.36 3.10
N ARG A 22 -10.34 -1.13 3.56
CA ARG A 22 -10.75 -0.65 4.89
C ARG A 22 -12.26 -0.76 5.12
N ARG A 23 -13.09 -0.37 4.14
CA ARG A 23 -14.57 -0.51 4.22
C ARG A 23 -15.02 -1.97 4.30
N LEU A 24 -14.23 -2.88 3.74
CA LEU A 24 -14.50 -4.32 3.75
C LEU A 24 -13.88 -5.05 4.95
N GLY A 25 -13.20 -4.34 5.87
CA GLY A 25 -12.50 -4.95 7.00
C GLY A 25 -11.27 -5.78 6.62
N ILE A 26 -10.66 -5.49 5.46
CA ILE A 26 -9.48 -6.19 4.94
C ILE A 26 -8.24 -5.34 5.24
N ARG A 27 -7.23 -5.95 5.88
CA ARG A 27 -5.96 -5.26 6.14
C ARG A 27 -5.13 -5.05 4.88
N THR A 28 -4.35 -3.98 4.83
CA THR A 28 -3.55 -3.62 3.65
C THR A 28 -2.07 -3.47 3.94
N VAL A 29 -1.25 -3.89 2.98
CA VAL A 29 0.19 -3.66 2.95
C VAL A 29 0.52 -2.83 1.72
N ALA A 30 1.25 -1.73 1.90
CA ALA A 30 1.87 -0.99 0.81
C ALA A 30 3.26 -1.57 0.47
N ASP A 31 3.58 -1.69 -0.81
CA ASP A 31 4.97 -1.72 -1.24
C ASP A 31 5.54 -0.29 -1.18
N SER A 32 6.75 -0.12 -0.65
CA SER A 32 7.39 1.19 -0.50
C SER A 32 8.87 1.13 -0.86
N SER A 33 9.45 2.30 -1.09
CA SER A 33 10.88 2.54 -1.30
C SER A 33 11.33 3.68 -0.40
N ALA A 34 12.63 3.92 -0.29
CA ALA A 34 13.15 5.07 0.45
C ALA A 34 12.62 6.41 -0.12
N ALA A 35 12.35 6.49 -1.42
CA ALA A 35 11.89 7.71 -2.09
C ALA A 35 10.45 8.07 -1.76
N ASP A 36 9.62 7.11 -1.36
CA ASP A 36 8.19 7.30 -1.13
C ASP A 36 7.71 6.79 0.23
N ALA A 37 8.64 6.60 1.17
CA ALA A 37 8.36 6.22 2.55
C ALA A 37 7.33 7.15 3.24
N MET A 38 7.24 8.41 2.82
CA MET A 38 6.28 9.39 3.33
C MET A 38 5.11 9.67 2.36
N ALA A 39 4.97 8.90 1.28
CA ALA A 39 3.93 9.12 0.30
C ALA A 39 2.55 8.76 0.85
N ARG A 40 1.52 9.42 0.32
CA ARG A 40 0.13 9.25 0.77
C ARG A 40 -0.36 7.80 0.71
N HIS A 41 0.06 7.03 -0.30
CA HIS A 41 -0.37 5.65 -0.45
C HIS A 41 0.23 4.70 0.61
N VAL A 42 1.48 4.95 1.02
CA VAL A 42 2.13 4.25 2.14
C VAL A 42 1.36 4.52 3.43
N MET A 43 1.08 5.80 3.71
CA MET A 43 0.31 6.24 4.88
C MET A 43 -1.16 5.78 4.86
N ALA A 44 -1.69 5.41 3.70
CA ALA A 44 -3.06 4.92 3.56
C ALA A 44 -3.23 3.44 3.93
N CYS A 45 -2.14 2.68 3.99
CA CYS A 45 -2.15 1.25 4.32
C CYS A 45 -1.87 0.99 5.80
N ASP A 46 -2.25 -0.19 6.30
CA ASP A 46 -2.02 -0.56 7.70
C ASP A 46 -0.55 -0.91 7.98
N GLU A 47 0.13 -1.46 6.98
CA GLU A 47 1.54 -1.81 7.03
C GLU A 47 2.23 -1.38 5.73
N ALA A 48 3.55 -1.22 5.78
CA ALA A 48 4.37 -0.95 4.61
C ALA A 48 5.65 -1.79 4.65
N VAL A 49 6.05 -2.32 3.49
CA VAL A 49 7.31 -3.05 3.34
C VAL A 49 8.19 -2.29 2.36
N CYS A 50 9.41 -1.94 2.78
CA CYS A 50 10.40 -1.35 1.90
C CYS A 50 11.01 -2.44 1.02
N ILE A 51 10.70 -2.43 -0.28
CA ILE A 51 11.18 -3.41 -1.25
C ILE A 51 12.37 -2.90 -2.08
N GLY A 52 12.90 -1.73 -1.72
CA GLY A 52 13.94 -1.05 -2.48
C GLY A 52 13.38 -0.19 -3.62
N GLY A 53 14.29 0.38 -4.41
CA GLY A 53 13.95 1.08 -5.65
C GLY A 53 13.73 0.10 -6.81
N PRO A 54 13.19 0.59 -7.94
CA PRO A 54 13.08 -0.23 -9.15
C PRO A 54 14.44 -0.84 -9.52
N ALA A 55 14.45 -2.13 -9.81
CA ALA A 55 15.60 -2.77 -10.47
C ALA A 55 15.64 -2.30 -11.94
N PRO A 56 16.84 -2.03 -12.51
CA PRO A 56 16.99 -1.69 -13.92
C PRO A 56 16.53 -2.81 -14.86
#